data_AF-A0A3N2KGR4-F1
#
_entry.id   AF-A0A3N2KGR4-F1
#
_cell.length_a   1.000
_cell.length_b   1.000
_cell.length_c   1.000
_cell.angle_alpha   90.00
_cell.angle_beta   90.00
_cell.angle_gamma   90.00
#
_symmetry.space_group_name_H-M   'P 1'
#
loop_
_entity.id
_entity.type
_entity.pdbx_description
1 polymer ?
#
loop_
_entity_poly.entity_id
_entity_poly.type
_entity_poly.pdbx_seq_one_letter_code
_entity_poly.pdbx_strand_id
1 'polypeptide(L)' 'MLGQIASFMEALGLTYDEVVHKIPFRNLLVMQRDKIHPLTGVKVNKTTGKEMAERRRRNKRNSKE' A
#
# COMPACT_ATOMS: atom_id res chain seq x y z
N MET A 1 9.88 -21.12 -17.51
CA MET A 1 9.27 -21.11 -16.16
C MET A 1 9.93 -20.12 -15.20
N LEU A 2 11.27 -19.97 -15.18
CA LEU A 2 11.95 -19.03 -14.28
C LEU A 2 11.48 -17.56 -14.41
N GLY A 3 11.24 -17.09 -15.64
CA GLY A 3 10.74 -15.73 -15.88
C GLY A 3 9.33 -15.47 -15.34
N GLN A 4 8.48 -16.51 -15.31
CA GLN A 4 7.15 -16.39 -14.71
C GLN A 4 7.25 -16.34 -13.18
N ILE A 5 8.15 -17.14 -12.59
CA ILE A 5 8.43 -17.12 -11.15
C ILE A 5 8.92 -15.73 -10.72
N ALA A 6 9.90 -15.17 -11.44
CA ALA A 6 10.41 -13.82 -11.18
C ALA A 6 9.29 -12.76 -11.29
N SER A 7 8.43 -12.86 -12.30
CA SER A 7 7.29 -11.96 -12.49
C SER A 7 6.29 -12.04 -11.33
N PHE A 8 6.01 -13.24 -10.79
CA PHE A 8 5.15 -13.37 -9.61
C PHE A 8 5.80 -12.81 -8.35
N MET A 9 7.10 -13.05 -8.14
CA MET A 9 7.83 -12.50 -7.00
C MET A 9 7.82 -10.96 -7.01
N GLU A 10 8.02 -10.34 -8.17
CA GLU A 10 7.99 -8.88 -8.31
C GLU A 10 6.57 -8.30 -8.25
N ALA A 11 5.60 -8.92 -8.93
CA ALA A 11 4.24 -8.39 -9.02
C ALA A 11 3.41 -8.57 -7.75
N LEU A 12 3.65 -9.67 -7.00
CA LEU A 12 2.90 -10.03 -5.80
C LEU A 12 3.71 -9.84 -4.50
N GLY A 13 5.01 -9.55 -4.59
CA GLY A 13 5.87 -9.37 -3.42
C GLY A 13 6.10 -10.65 -2.61
N LEU A 14 5.97 -11.81 -3.26
CA LEU A 14 6.08 -13.13 -2.63
C LEU A 14 7.52 -13.67 -2.68
N THR A 15 7.85 -14.54 -1.73
CA THR A 15 9.15 -15.22 -1.70
C THR A 15 9.19 -16.40 -2.67
N TYR A 16 10.39 -16.83 -3.09
CA TYR A 16 10.58 -17.95 -4.02
C TYR A 16 9.91 -19.23 -3.53
N ASP A 17 10.01 -19.51 -2.23
CA ASP A 17 9.40 -20.70 -1.61
C ASP A 17 7.87 -20.67 -1.71
N GLU A 18 7.27 -19.49 -1.56
CA GLU A 18 5.82 -19.33 -1.69
C GLU A 18 5.35 -19.55 -3.13
N VAL A 19 6.09 -19.00 -4.09
CA VAL A 19 5.74 -19.08 -5.52
C VAL A 19 5.93 -20.49 -6.08
N VAL A 20 6.92 -21.25 -5.58
CA VAL A 20 7.29 -22.55 -6.15
C VAL A 20 6.68 -23.73 -5.38
N HIS A 21 6.66 -23.68 -4.05
CA HIS A 21 6.32 -24.84 -3.22
C HIS A 21 4.98 -24.73 -2.49
N LYS A 22 4.52 -23.51 -2.16
CA LYS A 22 3.33 -23.33 -1.31
C LYS A 22 2.06 -23.02 -2.10
N ILE A 23 2.13 -22.11 -3.08
CA ILE A 23 0.95 -21.60 -3.77
C ILE A 23 0.84 -22.27 -5.15
N PRO A 24 -0.30 -22.94 -5.45
CA PRO A 24 -0.52 -23.50 -6.78
C PRO A 24 -0.48 -22.44 -7.88
N PHE A 25 0.10 -22.78 -9.02
CA PHE A 25 0.25 -21.87 -10.17
C PHE A 25 -1.05 -21.20 -10.63
N ARG A 26 -2.17 -21.93 -10.58
CA ARG A 26 -3.50 -21.39 -10.92
C ARG A 26 -3.90 -20.21 -10.02
N ASN A 27 -3.55 -20.28 -8.74
CA ASN A 27 -3.88 -19.21 -7.79
C ASN A 27 -2.98 -18.00 -8.03
N LEU A 28 -1.69 -18.20 -8.31
CA LEU A 28 -0.77 -17.12 -8.70
C LEU A 28 -1.26 -16.37 -9.95
N LEU A 29 -1.81 -17.07 -10.94
CA LEU A 29 -2.41 -16.46 -12.14
C LEU A 29 -3.65 -15.60 -11.84
N VAL A 30 -4.46 -16.00 -10.86
CA VAL A 30 -5.64 -15.22 -10.43
C VAL A 30 -5.18 -14.02 -9.62
N MET A 31 -4.26 -14.22 -8.66
CA MET A 31 -3.68 -13.15 -7.84
C MET A 31 -2.95 -12.10 -8.69
N GLN A 32 -2.24 -12.51 -9.75
CA GLN A 32 -1.57 -11.58 -10.67
C GLN A 32 -2.57 -10.69 -11.43
N ARG A 33 -3.77 -11.20 -11.72
CA ARG A 33 -4.86 -10.42 -12.32
C ARG A 33 -5.61 -9.57 -11.30
N ASP A 34 -5.73 -10.07 -10.07
CA ASP A 34 -6.40 -9.41 -8.94
C ASP A 34 -5.47 -8.43 -8.21
N LYS A 35 -4.79 -7.56 -8.97
CA LYS A 35 -3.96 -6.53 -8.35
C LYS A 35 -4.85 -5.58 -7.54
N ILE A 36 -4.51 -5.39 -6.28
CA ILE A 36 -5.09 -4.33 -5.44
C ILE A 36 -4.86 -3.02 -6.18
N HIS A 37 -5.94 -2.33 -6.54
CA HIS A 37 -5.83 -1.02 -7.19
C HIS A 37 -4.98 -0.13 -6.27
N PRO A 38 -3.85 0.45 -6.74
CA PRO A 38 -3.17 1.46 -5.95
C PRO A 38 -4.21 2.54 -5.63
N LEU A 39 -4.29 2.96 -4.37
CA LEU A 39 -5.24 3.98 -3.93
C LEU A 39 -4.88 5.31 -4.62
N THR A 40 -5.38 5.51 -5.82
CA THR A 40 -5.21 6.74 -6.59
C THR A 40 -6.20 7.76 -6.05
N GLY A 41 -5.74 8.62 -5.14
CA GLY A 41 -6.58 9.64 -4.53
C GLY A 41 -5.88 10.42 -3.42
N VAL A 42 -6.53 11.48 -2.94
CA VAL A 42 -6.03 12.27 -1.81
C VAL A 42 -6.23 11.46 -0.52
N LYS A 43 -5.15 11.23 0.23
CA LYS A 43 -5.21 10.58 1.56
C LYS A 43 -5.98 11.48 2.53
N VAL A 44 -7.26 11.18 2.76
CA VAL A 44 -8.07 11.88 3.77
C VAL A 44 -7.71 11.34 5.15
N ASN A 45 -6.94 12.12 5.92
CA ASN A 45 -6.69 11.84 7.32
C ASN A 45 -7.88 12.37 8.15
N LYS A 46 -8.64 11.47 8.79
CA LYS A 46 -9.69 11.86 9.73
C LYS A 46 -9.03 12.38 11.02
N THR A 47 -9.02 13.70 11.19
CA THR A 47 -8.58 14.35 12.43
C THR A 47 -9.76 14.87 13.23
N THR A 48 -9.63 14.87 14.55
CA THR A 48 -10.70 15.35 15.44
C THR A 48 -10.79 16.88 15.43
N GLY A 49 -11.96 17.42 15.81
CA GLY A 49 -12.15 18.87 15.93
C GLY A 49 -11.20 19.53 16.93
N LYS A 50 -10.81 18.79 17.98
CA LYS A 50 -9.85 19.23 18.99
C LYS A 50 -8.44 19.41 18.38
N GLU A 51 -7.97 18.44 17.61
CA GLU A 51 -6.67 18.52 16.91
C GLU A 51 -6.63 19.66 15.89
N MET A 52 -7.74 19.91 15.20
CA MET A 52 -7.85 21.04 14.27
C MET A 52 -7.75 22.40 14.98
N ALA A 53 -8.39 22.54 16.14
CA ALA A 53 -8.30 23.76 16.95
C ALA A 53 -6.88 23.99 17.49
N GLU A 54 -6.20 22.93 17.95
CA GLU A 54 -4.82 23.00 18.43
C GLU A 54 -3.84 23.40 17.33
N ARG A 55 -3.98 22.84 16.12
CA ARG A 55 -3.17 23.25 14.94
C ARG A 55 -3.37 24.73 14.61
N ARG A 56 -4.61 25.23 14.61
CA ARG A 56 -4.90 26.65 14.37
C ARG A 56 -4.21 27.56 15.39
N ARG A 57 -4.23 27.19 16.67
CA ARG A 57 -3.55 27.94 17.74
C ARG A 57 -2.03 27.94 17.55
N ARG A 58 -1.43 26.79 17.21
CA ARG A 58 0.01 26.67 16.97
C ARG A 58 0.46 27.55 15.79
N ASN A 59 -0.26 27.51 14.66
CA ASN A 59 0.08 28.31 13.49
C ASN A 59 0.02 29.83 13.76
N LYS A 60 -0.94 30.29 14.58
CA LYS A 60 -1.05 31.71 14.97
C LYS A 60 0.08 32.17 15.89
N ARG A 61 0.66 31.26 16.68
CA ARG A 61 1.81 31.56 17.54
C ARG A 61 3.08 31.74 16.71
N ASN A 62 3.31 30.83 15.76
CA ASN A 62 4.49 30.85 14.90
C ASN A 62 4.49 32.00 13.88
N SER A 63 3.36 32.67 13.65
CA SER A 63 3.30 33.86 12.78
C SER A 63 3.58 35.17 13.52
N LYS A 64 3.78 35.12 14.84
CA LYS A 64 4.04 36.28 15.70
C LYS A 64 5.50 36.33 16.20
N GLU A 65 6.25 35.24 15.98
CA GLU A 65 7.72 35.22 16.02
C GLU A 65 8.24 35.58 14.63
#